data_AF-A0A5C9BCE5-F1
#
_entry.id   AF-A0A5C9BCE5-F1
#
_cell.length_a   1.000
_cell.length_b   1.000
_cell.length_c   1.000
_cell.angle_alpha   90.00
_cell.angle_beta   90.00
_cell.angle_gamma   90.00
#
_symmetry.space_group_name_H-M   'P 1'
#
loop_
_entity.id
_entity.type
_entity.pdbx_description
1 polymer ?
#
loop_
_entity_poly.entity_id
_entity_poly.type
_entity_poly.pdbx_seq_one_letter_code
_entity_poly.pdbx_strand_id
1 'polypeptide(L)'
;MLTLKGKLLIGVGLVLAMVGTLTISSLWAILSYREVVHDLDRNLNRVPQRRELIEAFAGMLEPLRVRLPDDANGRQERLWQFNERLAEAELRTGEALQKLAKLPSQPDFAKTCELAQERLWEIDNRLQELRVEQRKLLDPEQSAKTKMSLLLQVNDLQASATAIPDFGTSLPQLLKSSSQTYRASLWWVSVTTGLVVLLLFVGLFAGRHASSRSREV
;
A
#
# COMPACT_ATOMS: atom_id res chain seq x y z
N MET A 1 45.80 -36.56 21.46
CA MET A 1 45.51 -37.21 20.16
C MET A 1 44.00 -37.23 19.93
N LEU A 2 43.46 -36.41 19.02
CA LEU A 2 42.10 -36.63 18.53
C LEU A 2 42.15 -37.80 17.53
N THR A 3 41.47 -38.90 17.85
CA THR A 3 41.41 -40.10 17.01
C THR A 3 40.82 -39.78 15.64
N LEU A 4 41.17 -40.56 14.60
CA LEU A 4 40.66 -40.37 13.23
C LEU A 4 39.13 -40.23 13.18
N LYS A 5 38.44 -40.95 14.08
CA LYS A 5 36.99 -40.89 14.29
C LYS A 5 36.51 -39.49 14.71
N GLY A 6 37.25 -38.79 15.55
CA GLY A 6 36.94 -37.43 15.98
C GLY A 6 37.04 -36.39 14.86
N LYS A 7 38.01 -36.53 13.94
CA LYS A 7 38.14 -35.63 12.77
C LYS A 7 36.98 -35.82 11.78
N LEU A 8 36.55 -37.06 11.58
CA LEU A 8 35.41 -37.40 10.72
C LEU A 8 34.08 -36.91 11.30
N LEU A 9 33.87 -37.07 12.61
CA LEU A 9 32.71 -36.54 13.34
C LEU A 9 32.62 -35.01 13.24
N ILE A 10 33.75 -34.30 13.35
CA ILE A 10 33.81 -32.85 13.18
C ILE A 10 33.41 -32.45 11.75
N GLY A 11 33.89 -33.17 10.73
CA GLY A 11 33.52 -32.90 9.34
C GLY A 11 32.04 -33.13 9.04
N VAL A 12 31.45 -34.20 9.59
CA VAL A 12 30.01 -34.48 9.41
C VAL A 12 29.14 -33.45 10.14
N GLY A 13 29.51 -33.08 11.38
CA GLY A 13 28.82 -32.02 12.12
C GLY A 13 28.87 -30.67 11.39
N LEU A 14 29.96 -30.39 10.67
CA LEU A 14 30.14 -29.18 9.87
C LEU A 14 29.19 -29.11 8.67
N VAL A 15 29.06 -30.21 7.92
CA VAL A 15 28.12 -30.29 6.79
C VAL A 15 26.69 -30.15 7.30
N LEU A 16 26.36 -30.79 8.43
CA LEU A 16 25.04 -30.68 9.05
C LEU A 16 24.71 -29.22 9.44
N ALA A 17 25.68 -28.50 10.00
CA ALA A 17 25.54 -27.08 10.35
C ALA A 17 25.33 -26.21 9.11
N MET A 18 26.07 -26.46 8.02
CA MET A 18 25.92 -25.72 6.76
C MET A 18 24.54 -25.95 6.11
N VAL A 19 24.04 -27.19 6.14
CA VAL A 19 22.68 -27.50 5.67
C VAL A 19 21.63 -26.85 6.57
N GLY A 20 21.86 -26.85 7.89
CA GLY A 20 20.97 -26.21 8.86
C GLY A 20 20.83 -24.70 8.63
N THR A 21 21.95 -24.00 8.43
CA THR A 21 21.93 -22.55 8.16
C THR A 21 21.29 -22.22 6.82
N LEU A 22 21.54 -23.00 5.76
CA LEU A 22 20.88 -22.82 4.46
C LEU A 22 19.37 -23.06 4.54
N THR A 23 18.93 -24.04 5.32
CA THR A 23 17.51 -24.35 5.50
C THR A 23 16.81 -23.23 6.28
N ILE A 24 17.42 -22.76 7.37
CA ILE A 24 16.91 -21.63 8.14
C ILE A 24 16.87 -20.37 7.27
N SER A 25 17.92 -20.09 6.51
CA SER A 25 17.98 -18.92 5.61
C SER A 25 16.90 -18.98 4.53
N SER A 26 16.62 -20.16 3.97
CA SER A 26 15.55 -20.36 2.98
C SER A 26 14.15 -20.18 3.59
N LEU A 27 13.92 -20.68 4.80
CA LEU A 27 12.68 -20.47 5.56
C LEU A 27 12.46 -18.98 5.87
N TRP A 28 13.51 -18.26 6.26
CA TRP A 28 13.47 -16.82 6.51
C TRP A 28 13.20 -16.02 5.23
N ALA A 29 13.77 -16.40 4.10
CA ALA A 29 13.52 -15.75 2.81
C ALA A 29 12.03 -15.88 2.39
N ILE A 30 11.40 -17.03 2.65
CA ILE A 30 9.99 -17.25 2.34
C ILE A 30 9.08 -16.44 3.28
N LEU A 31 9.41 -16.37 4.57
CA LEU A 31 8.65 -15.55 5.53
C LEU A 31 8.77 -14.04 5.22
N SER A 32 9.97 -13.60 4.84
CA SER A 32 10.24 -12.24 4.34
C SER A 32 9.33 -11.87 3.18
N TYR A 33 9.24 -12.77 2.20
CA TYR A 33 8.45 -12.54 0.99
C TYR A 33 6.96 -12.42 1.31
N ARG A 34 6.43 -13.24 2.23
CA ARG A 34 5.02 -13.15 2.67
C ARG A 34 4.74 -11.85 3.41
N GLU A 35 5.64 -11.38 4.26
CA GLU A 35 5.49 -10.10 4.97
C GLU A 35 5.52 -8.91 4.01
N VAL A 36 6.44 -8.89 3.04
CA VAL A 36 6.52 -7.81 2.04
C VAL A 36 5.26 -7.75 1.17
N VAL A 37 4.74 -8.90 0.73
CA VAL A 37 3.50 -8.95 -0.05
C VAL A 37 2.30 -8.53 0.79
N HIS A 38 2.23 -8.96 2.05
CA HIS A 38 1.14 -8.59 2.95
C HIS A 38 1.17 -7.11 3.36
N ASP A 39 2.35 -6.53 3.53
CA ASP A 39 2.53 -5.09 3.78
C ASP A 39 2.24 -4.25 2.54
N LEU A 40 2.55 -4.74 1.34
CA LEU A 40 2.21 -4.06 0.10
C LEU A 40 0.68 -4.00 -0.10
N ASP A 41 0.00 -5.13 0.11
CA ASP A 41 -1.46 -5.24 -0.01
C ASP A 41 -2.21 -4.45 1.11
N ARG A 42 -1.68 -4.46 2.34
CA ARG A 42 -2.20 -3.62 3.43
C ARG A 42 -2.00 -2.12 3.17
N ASN A 43 -0.89 -1.70 2.57
CA ASN A 43 -0.62 -0.29 2.33
C ASN A 43 -1.36 0.27 1.11
N LEU A 44 -1.56 -0.51 0.04
CA LEU A 44 -2.35 -0.09 -1.12
C LEU A 44 -3.82 0.18 -0.78
N ASN A 45 -4.40 -0.56 0.16
CA ASN A 45 -5.80 -0.41 0.58
C ASN A 45 -6.01 0.60 1.72
N ARG A 46 -4.95 0.99 2.44
CA ARG A 46 -5.04 1.94 3.58
C ARG A 46 -5.02 3.40 3.17
N VAL A 47 -4.63 3.68 1.93
CA VAL A 47 -4.41 5.04 1.42
C VAL A 47 -5.59 5.45 0.54
N PRO A 48 -6.07 6.71 0.62
CA PRO A 48 -7.13 7.18 -0.27
C PRO A 48 -6.66 7.12 -1.73
N GLN A 49 -7.42 6.41 -2.58
CA GLN A 49 -7.09 6.25 -3.98
C GLN A 49 -7.81 7.32 -4.81
N ARG A 50 -7.03 8.24 -5.38
CA ARG A 50 -7.53 9.27 -6.29
C ARG A 50 -8.34 8.69 -7.46
N ARG A 51 -7.91 7.52 -7.98
CA ARG A 51 -8.58 6.83 -9.09
C ARG A 51 -10.02 6.43 -8.75
N GLU A 52 -10.27 5.92 -7.54
CA GLU A 52 -11.61 5.51 -7.10
C GLU A 52 -12.58 6.70 -7.10
N LEU A 53 -12.11 7.89 -6.68
CA LEU A 53 -12.91 9.12 -6.70
C LEU A 53 -13.20 9.60 -8.13
N ILE A 54 -12.18 9.61 -9.00
CA ILE A 54 -12.35 10.02 -10.40
C ILE A 54 -13.36 9.11 -11.12
N GLU A 55 -13.27 7.80 -10.88
CA GLU A 55 -14.17 6.82 -11.48
C GLU A 55 -15.62 6.99 -10.98
N ALA A 56 -15.80 7.21 -9.67
CA ALA A 56 -17.13 7.50 -9.11
C ALA A 56 -17.73 8.78 -9.70
N PHE A 57 -16.93 9.86 -9.84
CA PHE A 57 -17.39 11.11 -10.45
C PHE A 57 -17.67 10.95 -11.95
N ALA A 58 -16.89 10.14 -12.66
CA ALA A 58 -17.18 9.80 -14.06
C ALA A 58 -18.51 9.05 -14.20
N GLY A 59 -18.83 8.17 -13.26
CA GLY A 59 -20.11 7.45 -13.22
C GLY A 59 -21.33 8.38 -13.12
N MET A 60 -21.19 9.54 -12.46
CA MET A 60 -22.26 10.54 -12.36
C MET A 60 -22.57 11.25 -13.69
N LEU A 61 -21.61 11.30 -14.62
CA LEU A 61 -21.82 11.95 -15.92
C LEU A 61 -22.73 11.13 -16.85
N GLU A 62 -22.73 9.82 -16.73
CA GLU A 62 -23.48 8.92 -17.61
C GLU A 62 -24.99 9.22 -17.66
N PRO A 63 -25.73 9.28 -16.53
CA PRO A 63 -27.15 9.62 -16.55
C PRO A 63 -27.42 11.06 -17.05
N LEU A 64 -26.43 11.95 -16.96
CA LEU A 64 -26.53 13.34 -17.43
C LEU A 64 -26.09 13.54 -18.88
N ARG A 65 -25.45 12.57 -19.55
CA ARG A 65 -25.06 12.74 -20.97
C ARG A 65 -26.23 12.51 -21.90
N VAL A 66 -27.09 11.54 -21.59
CA VAL A 66 -28.24 11.20 -22.42
C VAL A 66 -29.31 12.31 -22.37
N ARG A 67 -30.01 12.55 -23.48
CA ARG A 67 -31.14 13.50 -23.54
C ARG A 67 -32.16 13.13 -22.45
N LEU A 68 -32.62 14.12 -21.68
CA LEU A 68 -33.67 13.91 -20.69
C LEU A 68 -34.98 13.54 -21.41
N PRO A 69 -35.72 12.54 -20.92
CA PRO A 69 -37.02 12.22 -21.47
C PRO A 69 -38.02 13.37 -21.28
N ASP A 70 -38.92 13.54 -22.24
CA ASP A 70 -39.98 14.55 -22.17
C ASP A 70 -41.09 14.13 -21.19
N ASP A 71 -41.19 12.83 -20.88
CA ASP A 71 -42.12 12.26 -19.92
C ASP A 71 -41.61 12.32 -18.47
N ALA A 72 -42.53 12.49 -17.52
CA ALA A 72 -42.21 12.63 -16.10
C ALA A 72 -41.58 11.35 -15.51
N ASN A 73 -42.05 10.18 -15.94
CA ASN A 73 -41.56 8.89 -15.46
C ASN A 73 -40.09 8.67 -15.86
N GLY A 74 -39.75 8.98 -17.11
CA GLY A 74 -38.39 8.92 -17.62
C GLY A 74 -37.45 9.91 -16.93
N ARG A 75 -37.91 11.12 -16.61
CA ARG A 75 -37.12 12.06 -15.78
C ARG A 75 -36.88 11.53 -14.37
N GLN A 76 -37.89 10.91 -13.76
CA GLN A 76 -37.77 10.33 -12.43
C GLN A 76 -36.79 9.15 -12.40
N GLU A 77 -36.83 8.28 -13.40
CA GLU A 77 -35.86 7.19 -13.58
C GLU A 77 -34.43 7.72 -13.72
N ARG A 78 -34.24 8.77 -14.52
CA ARG A 78 -32.92 9.43 -14.67
C ARG A 78 -32.43 10.05 -13.38
N LEU A 79 -33.31 10.69 -12.62
CA LEU A 79 -32.97 11.22 -11.30
C LEU A 79 -32.59 10.10 -10.34
N TRP A 80 -33.29 8.97 -10.38
CA TRP A 80 -32.95 7.81 -9.55
C TRP A 80 -31.55 7.26 -9.87
N GLN A 81 -31.23 7.09 -11.16
CA GLN A 81 -29.88 6.67 -11.59
C GLN A 81 -28.80 7.68 -11.15
N PHE A 82 -29.08 8.97 -11.29
CA PHE A 82 -28.14 10.01 -10.82
C PHE A 82 -27.97 9.97 -9.29
N ASN A 83 -29.05 9.76 -8.53
CA ASN A 83 -29.00 9.62 -7.08
C ASN A 83 -28.11 8.44 -6.64
N GLU A 84 -28.23 7.31 -7.32
CA GLU A 84 -27.43 6.12 -7.03
C GLU A 84 -25.93 6.42 -7.21
N ARG A 85 -25.58 7.07 -8.33
CA ARG A 85 -24.19 7.47 -8.61
C ARG A 85 -23.68 8.55 -7.67
N LEU A 86 -24.54 9.49 -7.27
CA LEU A 86 -24.20 10.51 -6.28
C LEU A 86 -23.94 9.89 -4.90
N ALA A 87 -24.76 8.92 -4.49
CA ALA A 87 -24.59 8.20 -3.23
C ALA A 87 -23.29 7.37 -3.22
N GLU A 88 -22.96 6.74 -4.35
CA GLU A 88 -21.68 6.05 -4.53
C GLU A 88 -20.50 7.02 -4.41
N ALA A 89 -20.56 8.18 -5.07
CA ALA A 89 -19.51 9.21 -5.01
C ALA A 89 -19.27 9.74 -3.59
N GLU A 90 -20.34 9.96 -2.81
CA GLU A 90 -20.22 10.34 -1.41
C GLU A 90 -19.66 9.24 -0.53
N LEU A 91 -20.09 7.99 -0.73
CA LEU A 91 -19.54 6.86 0.01
C LEU A 91 -18.02 6.78 -0.21
N ARG A 92 -17.56 6.89 -1.46
CA ARG A 92 -16.12 6.88 -1.79
C ARG A 92 -15.37 8.06 -1.17
N THR A 93 -15.99 9.24 -1.16
CA THR A 93 -15.40 10.45 -0.54
C THR A 93 -15.27 10.27 0.98
N GLY A 94 -16.30 9.74 1.63
CA GLY A 94 -16.28 9.41 3.06
C GLY A 94 -15.25 8.33 3.39
N GLU A 95 -15.14 7.28 2.58
CA GLU A 95 -14.09 6.26 2.70
C GLU A 95 -12.69 6.87 2.58
N ALA A 96 -12.48 7.79 1.64
CA ALA A 96 -11.22 8.49 1.46
C ALA A 96 -10.85 9.34 2.69
N LEU A 97 -11.81 10.08 3.25
CA LEU A 97 -11.63 10.83 4.50
C LEU A 97 -11.27 9.92 5.68
N GLN A 98 -11.94 8.78 5.81
CA GLN A 98 -11.64 7.80 6.85
C GLN A 98 -10.26 7.17 6.68
N LYS A 99 -9.86 6.86 5.44
CA LYS A 99 -8.51 6.34 5.13
C LYS A 99 -7.45 7.39 5.48
N LEU A 100 -7.69 8.65 5.14
CA LEU A 100 -6.79 9.76 5.45
C LEU A 100 -6.61 9.96 6.96
N ALA A 101 -7.70 9.92 7.73
CA ALA A 101 -7.67 10.06 9.19
C ALA A 101 -6.90 8.93 9.92
N LYS A 102 -6.72 7.77 9.25
CA LYS A 102 -5.97 6.62 9.79
C LYS A 102 -4.48 6.65 9.44
N LEU A 103 -4.03 7.61 8.62
CA LEU A 103 -2.62 7.72 8.26
C LEU A 103 -1.79 8.20 9.46
N PRO A 104 -0.56 7.70 9.63
CA PRO A 104 0.30 8.12 10.72
C PRO A 104 0.71 9.59 10.56
N SER A 105 0.64 10.36 11.65
CA SER A 105 1.05 11.77 11.71
C SER A 105 2.57 11.93 11.69
N GLN A 106 3.20 11.57 10.58
CA GLN A 106 4.61 11.83 10.34
C GLN A 106 4.77 13.25 9.76
N PRO A 107 5.80 14.01 10.17
CA PRO A 107 6.00 15.39 9.74
C PRO A 107 6.16 15.54 8.22
N ASP A 108 6.71 14.52 7.55
CA ASP A 108 6.89 14.50 6.10
C ASP A 108 5.56 14.42 5.32
N PHE A 109 4.51 13.87 5.94
CA PHE A 109 3.20 13.68 5.31
C PHE A 109 2.14 14.68 5.81
N ALA A 110 2.39 15.37 6.92
CA ALA A 110 1.41 16.25 7.56
C ALA A 110 0.83 17.30 6.60
N LYS A 111 1.68 17.99 5.82
CA LYS A 111 1.24 18.99 4.84
C LYS A 111 0.42 18.39 3.69
N THR A 112 0.79 17.20 3.23
CA THR A 112 0.07 16.50 2.15
C THR A 112 -1.28 16.00 2.65
N CYS A 113 -1.34 15.51 3.88
CA CYS A 113 -2.60 15.09 4.52
C CYS A 113 -3.54 16.27 4.73
N GLU A 114 -3.04 17.41 5.21
CA GLU A 114 -3.85 18.62 5.41
C GLU A 114 -4.45 19.12 4.08
N LEU A 115 -3.62 19.21 3.03
CA LEU A 115 -4.10 19.60 1.70
C LEU A 115 -5.11 18.59 1.15
N ALA A 116 -4.86 17.28 1.27
CA ALA A 116 -5.80 16.26 0.82
C ALA A 116 -7.12 16.32 1.60
N GLN A 117 -7.06 16.59 2.91
CA GLN A 117 -8.24 16.74 3.74
C GLN A 117 -9.07 17.93 3.29
N GLU A 118 -8.46 19.11 3.14
CA GLU A 118 -9.15 20.32 2.67
C GLU A 118 -9.88 20.05 1.33
N ARG A 119 -9.22 19.39 0.39
CA ARG A 119 -9.81 19.05 -0.92
C ARG A 119 -10.95 18.05 -0.81
N LEU A 120 -10.84 17.04 0.03
CA LEU A 120 -11.91 16.07 0.24
C LEU A 120 -13.14 16.71 0.91
N TRP A 121 -12.94 17.67 1.81
CA TRP A 121 -14.03 18.46 2.40
C TRP A 121 -14.69 19.38 1.38
N GLU A 122 -13.91 20.02 0.50
CA GLU A 122 -14.44 20.82 -0.60
C GLU A 122 -15.32 19.97 -1.54
N ILE A 123 -14.86 18.76 -1.87
CA ILE A 123 -15.60 17.79 -2.67
C ILE A 123 -16.89 17.37 -1.97
N ASP A 124 -16.84 17.03 -0.68
CA ASP A 124 -18.00 16.62 0.10
C ASP A 124 -19.09 17.71 0.13
N ASN A 125 -18.70 18.96 0.36
CA ASN A 125 -19.62 20.10 0.33
C ASN A 125 -20.30 20.25 -1.05
N ARG A 126 -19.52 20.15 -2.13
CA ARG A 126 -20.07 20.21 -3.50
C ARG A 126 -21.01 19.04 -3.81
N LEU A 127 -20.75 17.84 -3.30
CA LEU A 127 -21.67 16.70 -3.44
C LEU A 127 -23.00 16.97 -2.72
N GLN A 128 -22.98 17.62 -1.56
CA GLN A 128 -24.21 18.06 -0.89
C GLN A 128 -24.97 19.13 -1.68
N GLU A 129 -24.27 20.06 -2.33
CA GLU A 129 -24.89 21.06 -3.21
C GLU A 129 -25.58 20.39 -4.41
N LEU A 130 -24.89 19.45 -5.08
CA LEU A 130 -25.45 18.65 -6.18
C LEU A 130 -26.72 17.91 -5.77
N ARG A 131 -26.76 17.38 -4.54
CA ARG A 131 -27.93 16.68 -3.98
C ARG A 131 -29.17 17.56 -3.85
N VAL A 132 -28.97 18.84 -3.55
CA VAL A 132 -30.07 19.80 -3.47
C VAL A 132 -30.49 20.20 -4.88
N GLU A 133 -29.52 20.48 -5.75
CA GLU A 133 -29.77 20.99 -7.10
C GLU A 133 -30.45 19.98 -8.03
N GLN A 134 -30.10 18.70 -7.93
CA GLN A 134 -30.69 17.63 -8.75
C GLN A 134 -32.22 17.55 -8.65
N ARG A 135 -32.82 18.00 -7.54
CA ARG A 135 -34.28 17.99 -7.36
C ARG A 135 -34.98 18.86 -8.42
N LYS A 136 -34.29 19.87 -8.93
CA LYS A 136 -34.76 20.75 -10.00
C LYS A 136 -34.80 20.07 -11.38
N LEU A 137 -34.22 18.87 -11.54
CA LEU A 137 -34.33 18.08 -12.77
C LEU A 137 -35.78 17.61 -13.05
N LEU A 138 -36.63 17.56 -12.02
CA LEU A 138 -38.04 17.19 -12.16
C LEU A 138 -38.89 18.32 -12.76
N ASP A 139 -38.45 19.57 -12.62
CA ASP A 139 -39.12 20.75 -13.17
C ASP A 139 -38.85 20.83 -14.69
N PRO A 140 -39.86 20.69 -15.55
CA PRO A 140 -39.68 20.72 -17.00
C PRO A 140 -39.00 21.98 -17.51
N GLU A 141 -39.30 23.15 -16.92
CA GLU A 141 -38.80 24.45 -17.38
C GLU A 141 -37.33 24.66 -17.01
N GLN A 142 -36.90 24.09 -15.89
CA GLN A 142 -35.53 24.22 -15.37
C GLN A 142 -34.63 23.04 -15.70
N SER A 143 -35.21 21.87 -16.03
CA SER A 143 -34.52 20.61 -16.22
C SER A 143 -33.29 20.69 -17.13
N ALA A 144 -33.40 21.38 -18.27
CA ALA A 144 -32.30 21.54 -19.22
C ALA A 144 -31.16 22.40 -18.66
N LYS A 145 -31.48 23.49 -17.96
CA LYS A 145 -30.50 24.38 -17.32
C LYS A 145 -29.83 23.68 -16.14
N THR A 146 -30.61 23.03 -15.29
CA THR A 146 -30.13 22.23 -14.16
C THR A 146 -29.22 21.11 -14.65
N LYS A 147 -29.60 20.37 -15.69
CA LYS A 147 -28.75 19.33 -16.28
C LYS A 147 -27.38 19.87 -16.69
N MET A 148 -27.33 21.02 -17.36
CA MET A 148 -26.07 21.64 -17.76
C MET A 148 -25.24 22.08 -16.56
N SER A 149 -25.88 22.68 -15.56
CA SER A 149 -25.23 23.08 -14.30
C SER A 149 -24.62 21.88 -13.57
N LEU A 150 -25.37 20.78 -13.43
CA LEU A 150 -24.87 19.54 -12.81
C LEU A 150 -23.70 18.94 -13.61
N LEU A 151 -23.77 18.95 -14.95
CA LEU A 151 -22.65 18.47 -15.79
C LEU A 151 -21.37 19.26 -15.53
N LEU A 152 -21.46 20.59 -15.46
CA LEU A 152 -20.32 21.45 -15.17
C LEU A 152 -19.76 21.17 -13.78
N GLN A 153 -20.62 21.11 -12.77
CA GLN A 153 -20.20 20.83 -11.38
C GLN A 153 -19.56 19.45 -11.22
N VAL A 154 -20.06 18.41 -11.89
CA VAL A 154 -19.45 17.07 -11.88
C VAL A 154 -18.09 17.09 -12.58
N ASN A 155 -17.92 17.83 -13.67
CA ASN A 155 -16.61 18.00 -14.31
C ASN A 155 -15.63 18.75 -13.40
N ASP A 156 -16.10 19.79 -12.70
CA ASP A 156 -15.28 20.52 -11.73
C ASP A 156 -14.88 19.62 -10.55
N LEU A 157 -15.76 18.72 -10.09
CA LEU A 157 -15.42 17.70 -9.10
C LEU A 157 -14.30 16.77 -9.59
N GLN A 158 -14.34 16.34 -10.86
CA GLN A 158 -13.24 15.57 -11.44
C GLN A 158 -11.93 16.36 -11.44
N ALA A 159 -11.96 17.64 -11.82
CA ALA A 159 -10.79 18.49 -11.77
C ALA A 159 -10.24 18.63 -10.33
N SER A 160 -11.12 18.88 -9.35
CA SER A 160 -10.74 18.91 -7.93
C SER A 160 -10.17 17.58 -7.45
N ALA A 161 -10.72 16.45 -7.90
CA ALA A 161 -10.19 15.12 -7.58
C ALA A 161 -8.78 14.92 -8.13
N THR A 162 -8.48 15.41 -9.34
CA THR A 162 -7.13 15.28 -9.93
C THR A 162 -6.07 16.06 -9.15
N ALA A 163 -6.47 17.14 -8.47
CA ALA A 163 -5.62 17.97 -7.62
C ALA A 163 -5.31 17.34 -6.26
N ILE A 164 -5.98 16.25 -5.88
CA ILE A 164 -5.65 15.49 -4.67
C ILE A 164 -4.26 14.85 -4.85
N PRO A 165 -3.33 15.04 -3.89
CA PRO A 165 -2.00 14.45 -3.98
C PRO A 165 -2.07 12.92 -3.99
N ASP A 166 -1.25 12.30 -4.84
CA ASP A 166 -1.18 10.85 -4.99
C ASP A 166 -0.19 10.24 -3.98
N PHE A 167 -0.74 9.76 -2.87
CA PHE A 167 -0.02 9.03 -1.84
C PHE A 167 0.51 7.66 -2.32
N GLY A 168 0.03 7.16 -3.48
CA GLY A 168 0.50 5.91 -4.10
C GLY A 168 1.97 5.96 -4.53
N THR A 169 2.47 7.15 -4.85
CA THR A 169 3.84 7.34 -5.36
C THR A 169 4.90 7.36 -4.25
N SER A 170 4.51 7.59 -2.99
CA SER A 170 5.39 7.60 -1.81
C SER A 170 5.39 6.28 -1.02
N LEU A 171 4.65 5.25 -1.48
CA LEU A 171 4.70 3.88 -0.94
C LEU A 171 6.13 3.31 -0.77
N PRO A 172 7.09 3.52 -1.69
CA PRO A 172 8.45 3.02 -1.51
C PRO A 172 9.17 3.64 -0.30
N GLN A 173 8.84 4.87 0.08
CA GLN A 173 9.42 5.55 1.24
C GLN A 173 8.78 5.08 2.55
N LEU A 174 7.46 4.82 2.56
CA LEU A 174 6.76 4.19 3.69
C LEU A 174 7.28 2.76 3.97
N LEU A 175 7.56 1.99 2.92
CA LEU A 175 8.19 0.66 3.04
C LEU A 175 9.62 0.73 3.58
N LYS A 176 10.38 1.78 3.24
CA LYS A 176 11.77 1.94 3.67
C LYS A 176 11.88 2.22 5.17
N SER A 177 10.95 2.98 5.74
CA SER A 177 10.89 3.30 7.18
C SER A 177 10.55 2.06 8.05
N SER A 178 9.70 1.15 7.55
CA SER A 178 9.46 -0.17 8.18
C SER A 178 10.65 -1.14 8.02
N SER A 179 11.40 -1.05 6.92
CA SER A 179 12.52 -1.95 6.61
C SER A 179 13.81 -1.73 7.43
N GLN A 180 13.89 -0.67 8.25
CA GLN A 180 15.13 -0.37 9.00
C GLN A 180 15.42 -1.40 10.10
N THR A 181 14.38 -2.05 10.63
CA THR A 181 14.49 -3.21 11.55
C THR A 181 15.02 -4.46 10.84
N TYR A 182 14.84 -4.55 9.51
CA TYR A 182 15.21 -5.70 8.68
C TYR A 182 16.71 -5.76 8.36
N ARG A 183 17.38 -4.60 8.22
CA ARG A 183 18.83 -4.54 8.00
C ARG A 183 19.63 -4.93 9.24
N ALA A 184 19.10 -4.65 10.44
CA ALA A 184 19.74 -5.03 11.70
C ALA A 184 19.74 -6.55 11.91
N SER A 185 18.63 -7.24 11.61
CA SER A 185 18.55 -8.70 11.76
C SER A 185 19.44 -9.43 10.74
N LEU A 186 19.48 -8.97 9.48
CA LEU A 186 20.37 -9.52 8.44
C LEU A 186 21.85 -9.29 8.77
N TRP A 187 22.21 -8.15 9.34
CA TRP A 187 23.58 -7.89 9.78
C TRP A 187 23.98 -8.82 10.93
N TRP A 188 23.10 -9.03 11.92
CA TRP A 188 23.34 -9.97 13.02
C TRP A 188 23.50 -11.42 12.55
N VAL A 189 22.69 -11.89 11.59
CA VAL A 189 22.81 -13.24 11.03
C VAL A 189 24.12 -13.40 10.24
N SER A 190 24.54 -12.36 9.51
CA SER A 190 25.81 -12.40 8.77
C SER A 190 27.02 -12.38 9.71
N VAL A 191 26.97 -11.59 10.78
CA VAL A 191 28.02 -11.56 11.82
C VAL A 191 28.11 -12.89 12.56
N THR A 192 26.99 -13.51 12.94
CA THR A 192 27.02 -14.83 13.61
C THR A 192 27.52 -15.93 12.69
N THR A 193 27.12 -15.93 11.42
CA THR A 193 27.62 -16.90 10.43
C THR A 193 29.11 -16.71 10.18
N GLY A 194 29.57 -15.46 10.03
CA GLY A 194 30.99 -15.12 9.90
C GLY A 194 31.82 -15.53 11.12
N LEU A 195 31.29 -15.33 12.33
CA LEU A 195 31.95 -15.73 13.57
C LEU A 195 32.10 -17.26 13.66
N VAL A 196 31.08 -18.02 13.26
CA VAL A 196 31.13 -19.49 13.22
C VAL A 196 32.19 -19.96 12.22
N VAL A 197 32.25 -19.37 11.01
CA VAL A 197 33.28 -19.69 10.01
C VAL A 197 34.70 -19.35 10.51
N LEU A 198 34.86 -18.23 11.21
CA LEU A 198 36.16 -17.80 11.73
C LEU A 198 36.66 -18.71 12.87
N LEU A 199 35.77 -19.10 13.79
CA LEU A 199 36.05 -20.11 14.82
C LEU A 199 36.42 -21.47 14.20
N LEU A 200 35.74 -21.85 13.11
CA LEU A 200 36.07 -23.06 12.34
C LEU A 200 37.46 -22.99 11.70
N PHE A 201 37.84 -21.85 11.13
CA PHE A 201 39.16 -21.68 10.51
C PHE A 201 40.29 -21.73 11.54
N VAL A 202 40.13 -21.05 12.68
CA VAL A 202 41.10 -21.07 13.78
C VAL A 202 41.22 -22.48 14.37
N GLY A 203 40.11 -23.19 14.57
CA GLY A 203 40.11 -24.57 15.09
C GLY A 203 40.82 -25.56 14.15
N LEU A 204 40.61 -25.44 12.83
CA LEU A 204 41.26 -26.29 11.83
C LEU A 204 42.76 -25.97 11.70
N PHE A 205 43.15 -24.69 11.69
CA PHE A 205 44.56 -24.29 11.59
C PHE A 205 45.35 -24.58 12.87
N ALA A 206 44.76 -24.37 14.04
CA ALA A 206 45.37 -24.76 15.32
C ALA A 206 45.56 -26.29 15.40
N GLY A 207 44.58 -27.07 14.92
CA GLY A 207 44.69 -28.52 14.80
C GLY A 207 45.74 -28.99 13.79
N ARG A 208 46.00 -28.19 12.74
CA ARG A 208 47.01 -28.47 11.71
C ARG A 208 48.43 -28.13 12.19
N HIS A 209 48.62 -27.05 12.94
CA HIS A 209 49.93 -26.69 13.51
C HIS A 209 50.39 -27.69 14.59
N ALA A 210 49.48 -28.18 15.43
CA ALA A 210 49.76 -29.22 16.42
C ALA A 210 50.22 -30.55 15.79
N SER A 211 49.90 -30.80 14.51
CA SER A 211 50.30 -32.01 13.78
C SER A 211 51.72 -31.92 13.19
N SER A 212 52.30 -30.73 13.02
CA SER A 212 53.67 -30.58 12.47
C SER A 212 54.76 -30.74 13.54
N ARG A 213 54.45 -30.42 14.80
CA ARG A 213 55.39 -30.52 15.93
C ARG A 213 55.61 -31.94 16.45
N SER A 214 54.83 -32.91 15.98
CA SER A 214 54.88 -34.32 16.41
C SER A 214 55.64 -35.23 15.42
N ARG A 215 56.29 -34.67 14.40
CA ARG A 215 57.16 -35.43 13.46
C ARG A 215 58.66 -35.21 13.70
N GLU A 216 59.03 -34.42 14.70
CA GLU A 216 60.40 -34.26 15.16
C GLU A 216 60.53 -34.71 16.63
N VAL A 217 60.19 -35.97 16.89
CA VAL A 217 60.76 -36.78 18.00
C VAL A 217 60.87 -38.20 17.49
#